data_AF-A0A1V5X1T4-F1
#
_entry.id   AF-A0A1V5X1T4-F1
#
_cell.length_a   1.000
_cell.length_b   1.000
_cell.length_c   1.000
_cell.angle_alpha   90.00
_cell.angle_beta   90.00
_cell.angle_gamma   90.00
#
_symmetry.space_group_name_H-M   'P 1'
#
loop_
_entity.id
_entity.type
_entity.pdbx_description
1 polymer ?
#
loop_
_entity_poly.entity_id
_entity_poly.type
_entity_poly.pdbx_seq_one_letter_code
_entity_poly.pdbx_strand_id
1 'polypeptide(L)'
;MRIVVLPLLCLPLCSCSTDDDSNQAPWPDAADASIAESGLEDQTQESLPDITTDIPTDTAQDRIEEPVNSDSIDDVLTDNLEPIDVDPDTSCPGLVAEPDVDPFLMRSASAGFGGVETVSSGGHQDVFLRSPGQLTRIGVRLDWGGTVVFFGLSANPASNVIDANDTGRELQIALYDPTRIRQPCAWNASCLTSSESCGNSITFLGWNPVQGGDECNRGAPVLSHGAVGDALQVVIQPLQWNPDWDRKDCTQTPCGGPGRPVDVTYQMHYRYLSEHVVEIATQVSSQETISHPVTGQEWPTLYVSHGKNGPDLPVLLKADGQVVTIANPANDGFFFENFDSPAPWVSFQNTLRDYGVGLAMDQGTRQYQGWHGNGVTAPYFHNVRARLAFGLDAGAVVRGVSYLALGSFDTVKYELESVLSKRAPFGACEQPKSGSVHSFAKGSPIVVQGWVLDNAPGTTIRVTIDDVLVASFAAEQERPDVCRTYPAYASCPNVGFQHSISTTSLDACAHLMRIIAEDIDGNARVLAERIIREQG
;
A
#
# COMPACT_ATOMS: atom_id res chain seq x y z
N MET A 1 25.69 -19.62 -59.21
CA MET A 1 24.78 -18.50 -58.92
C MET A 1 24.83 -18.29 -57.41
N ARG A 2 25.54 -17.26 -56.95
CA ARG A 2 25.93 -17.05 -55.55
C ARG A 2 24.74 -16.46 -54.77
N ILE A 3 24.36 -17.14 -53.70
CA ILE A 3 23.44 -16.63 -52.68
C ILE A 3 24.30 -15.80 -51.71
N VAL A 4 24.00 -14.51 -51.62
CA VAL A 4 24.63 -13.58 -50.67
C VAL A 4 23.81 -13.60 -49.39
N VAL A 5 24.44 -14.03 -48.30
CA VAL A 5 23.93 -13.95 -46.93
C VAL A 5 24.22 -12.53 -46.42
N LEU A 6 23.18 -11.78 -46.03
CA LEU A 6 23.31 -10.52 -45.30
C LEU A 6 23.25 -10.81 -43.79
N PRO A 7 24.17 -10.27 -42.97
CA PRO A 7 24.15 -10.49 -41.52
C PRO A 7 23.10 -9.59 -40.84
N LEU A 8 22.41 -10.18 -39.87
CA LEU A 8 21.52 -9.53 -38.92
C LEU A 8 22.36 -8.59 -38.03
N LEU A 9 22.18 -7.28 -38.17
CA LEU A 9 22.73 -6.31 -37.21
C LEU A 9 21.95 -6.44 -35.90
N CYS A 10 22.65 -6.83 -34.83
CA CYS A 10 22.23 -6.57 -33.46
C CYS A 10 22.17 -5.06 -33.23
N LEU A 11 20.98 -4.53 -32.94
CA LEU A 11 20.82 -3.22 -32.31
C LEU A 11 20.98 -3.39 -30.80
N PRO A 12 21.75 -2.53 -30.12
CA PRO A 12 22.05 -2.69 -28.71
C PRO A 12 20.84 -2.34 -27.84
N LEU A 13 20.65 -3.14 -26.79
CA LEU A 13 19.82 -2.84 -25.63
C LEU A 13 20.25 -1.48 -25.07
N CYS A 14 19.32 -0.53 -24.99
CA CYS A 14 19.54 0.73 -24.29
C CYS A 14 19.75 0.42 -22.80
N SER A 15 20.95 0.72 -22.34
CA SER A 15 21.34 0.86 -20.94
C SER A 15 20.45 1.88 -20.23
N CYS A 16 20.01 1.55 -19.01
CA CYS A 16 19.47 2.52 -18.06
C CYS A 16 20.52 3.61 -17.82
N SER A 17 20.24 4.81 -18.33
CA SER A 17 20.97 6.04 -18.03
C SER A 17 20.25 6.71 -16.86
N THR A 18 20.98 7.00 -15.79
CA THR A 18 20.59 7.93 -14.75
C THR A 18 20.64 9.35 -15.34
N ASP A 19 19.64 9.72 -16.11
CA ASP A 19 19.47 11.09 -16.58
C ASP A 19 18.64 11.89 -15.57
N ASP A 20 19.04 13.15 -15.39
CA ASP A 20 18.49 14.16 -14.50
C ASP A 20 16.95 14.25 -14.62
N ASP A 21 16.25 13.67 -13.65
CA ASP A 21 14.81 13.37 -13.66
C ASP A 21 13.92 14.61 -13.43
N SER A 22 14.52 15.79 -13.26
CA SER A 22 13.85 17.03 -12.87
C SER A 22 13.07 17.71 -14.01
N ASN A 23 13.26 17.28 -15.26
CA ASN A 23 12.66 17.91 -16.46
C ASN A 23 11.68 17.00 -17.24
N GLN A 24 11.26 15.88 -16.66
CA GLN A 24 10.17 15.08 -17.27
C GLN A 24 8.84 15.85 -17.20
N ALA A 25 8.05 15.77 -18.28
CA ALA A 25 6.71 16.32 -18.32
C ALA A 25 5.89 15.82 -17.10
N PRO A 26 5.03 16.68 -16.52
CA PRO A 26 4.26 16.29 -15.36
C PRO A 26 3.44 15.04 -15.69
N TRP A 27 3.39 14.11 -14.73
CA TRP A 27 2.42 13.03 -14.79
C TRP A 27 1.01 13.64 -14.80
N PRO A 28 0.06 12.99 -15.49
CA PRO A 28 -1.31 13.49 -15.52
C PRO A 28 -1.86 13.59 -14.08
N ASP A 29 -2.64 14.65 -13.84
CA ASP A 29 -3.28 14.98 -12.56
C ASP A 29 -4.80 15.00 -12.77
N ALA A 30 -5.58 14.46 -11.82
CA ALA A 30 -7.04 14.34 -11.91
C ALA A 30 -7.80 15.32 -10.99
N ALA A 31 -7.14 16.17 -10.20
CA ALA A 31 -7.86 17.13 -9.36
C ALA A 31 -7.81 18.56 -9.91
N ASP A 32 -8.91 18.99 -10.53
CA ASP A 32 -9.22 20.40 -10.70
C ASP A 32 -10.73 20.57 -10.96
N ALA A 33 -11.54 20.71 -9.92
CA ALA A 33 -12.90 21.21 -10.10
C ALA A 33 -13.00 22.59 -9.44
N SER A 34 -12.84 23.64 -10.23
CA SER A 34 -13.26 24.98 -9.84
C SER A 34 -14.79 25.04 -9.75
N ILE A 35 -15.38 24.50 -8.68
CA ILE A 35 -16.74 24.89 -8.29
C ILE A 35 -16.62 26.20 -7.54
N ALA A 36 -17.18 27.26 -8.13
CA ALA A 36 -17.23 28.59 -7.56
C ALA A 36 -17.69 28.55 -6.09
N GLU A 37 -16.84 29.05 -5.19
CA GLU A 37 -17.18 29.28 -3.80
C GLU A 37 -18.44 30.13 -3.71
N SER A 38 -19.57 29.52 -3.36
CA SER A 38 -20.77 30.26 -3.00
C SER A 38 -21.29 29.79 -1.65
N GLY A 39 -20.76 30.47 -0.62
CA GLY A 39 -21.50 30.93 0.55
C GLY A 39 -22.07 29.87 1.48
N LEU A 40 -21.35 29.58 2.57
CA LEU A 40 -21.97 29.33 3.88
C LEU A 40 -21.19 30.12 4.93
N GLU A 41 -21.87 31.11 5.48
CA GLU A 41 -21.38 32.05 6.49
C GLU A 41 -21.23 31.37 7.87
N ASP A 42 -20.14 31.78 8.52
CA ASP A 42 -19.79 31.72 9.93
C ASP A 42 -20.97 31.97 10.88
N GLN A 43 -21.17 31.08 11.88
CA GLN A 43 -21.78 31.45 13.17
C GLN A 43 -21.18 30.70 14.37
N THR A 44 -20.46 31.49 15.16
CA THR A 44 -20.54 31.64 16.63
C THR A 44 -19.86 30.60 17.54
N GLN A 45 -18.69 31.05 17.99
CA GLN A 45 -18.05 30.92 19.29
C GLN A 45 -19.02 30.90 20.50
N GLU A 46 -18.93 29.88 21.35
CA GLU A 46 -19.33 29.99 22.77
C GLU A 46 -18.21 29.50 23.69
N SER A 47 -18.04 30.25 24.77
CA SER A 47 -17.01 30.20 25.79
C SER A 47 -17.13 29.01 26.75
N LEU A 48 -16.01 28.37 27.06
CA LEU A 48 -15.86 27.33 28.09
C LEU A 48 -15.78 27.94 29.50
N PRO A 49 -16.39 27.33 30.53
CA PRO A 49 -16.04 27.59 31.92
C PRO A 49 -14.95 26.62 32.43
N ASP A 50 -14.10 27.20 33.27
CA ASP A 50 -13.00 26.63 34.05
C ASP A 50 -13.49 25.64 35.12
N ILE A 51 -12.86 24.45 35.22
CA ILE A 51 -12.98 23.56 36.39
C ILE A 51 -11.62 22.92 36.70
N THR A 52 -11.15 23.24 37.90
CA THR A 52 -9.98 22.73 38.61
C THR A 52 -10.28 21.44 39.43
N THR A 53 -9.21 20.66 39.69
CA THR A 53 -8.97 19.72 40.82
C THR A 53 -9.85 18.46 40.91
N ASP A 54 -9.36 17.23 41.15
CA ASP A 54 -8.45 16.76 42.20
C ASP A 54 -7.74 15.42 41.84
N ILE A 55 -6.54 15.24 42.40
CA ILE A 55 -5.74 14.00 42.41
C ILE A 55 -5.95 13.29 43.76
N PRO A 56 -6.06 11.95 43.78
CA PRO A 56 -5.60 11.18 44.93
C PRO A 56 -4.46 10.21 44.56
N THR A 57 -3.34 10.41 45.25
CA THR A 57 -2.26 9.45 45.49
C THR A 57 -2.72 8.37 46.46
N ASP A 58 -2.36 7.10 46.21
CA ASP A 58 -2.08 6.17 47.31
C ASP A 58 -1.03 5.12 46.91
N THR A 59 -0.44 4.54 47.93
CA THR A 59 0.94 4.14 48.10
C THR A 59 1.13 2.63 48.10
N ALA A 60 2.36 2.21 47.81
CA ALA A 60 2.83 0.84 47.82
C ALA A 60 2.90 0.21 49.22
N GLN A 61 2.83 -1.12 49.30
CA GLN A 61 3.60 -1.86 50.30
C GLN A 61 3.88 -3.33 49.91
N ASP A 62 5.17 -3.67 50.08
CA ASP A 62 5.86 -4.95 49.92
C ASP A 62 5.29 -6.14 50.70
N ARG A 63 5.55 -7.36 50.20
CA ARG A 63 6.18 -8.41 51.01
C ARG A 63 6.88 -9.48 50.15
N ILE A 64 8.12 -9.80 50.52
CA ILE A 64 9.05 -10.78 49.92
C ILE A 64 9.42 -11.85 50.99
N GLU A 65 9.59 -13.11 50.53
CA GLU A 65 10.38 -14.26 51.07
C GLU A 65 9.91 -15.00 52.38
N GLU A 66 10.12 -16.31 52.66
CA GLU A 66 10.96 -17.40 52.10
C GLU A 66 10.52 -18.83 52.67
N PRO A 67 11.27 -19.97 52.59
CA PRO A 67 10.78 -21.26 52.03
C PRO A 67 10.91 -22.52 52.96
N VAL A 68 11.05 -23.71 52.34
CA VAL A 68 11.56 -25.03 52.82
C VAL A 68 10.51 -26.08 53.21
N ASN A 69 10.45 -27.23 52.52
CA ASN A 69 11.13 -28.47 52.97
C ASN A 69 11.05 -29.64 51.97
N SER A 70 12.19 -30.31 51.83
CA SER A 70 12.43 -31.61 51.23
C SER A 70 12.21 -32.72 52.26
N ASP A 71 11.56 -33.82 51.88
CA ASP A 71 11.75 -35.10 52.58
C ASP A 71 11.75 -36.27 51.59
N SER A 72 12.79 -37.09 51.75
CA SER A 72 13.12 -38.34 51.08
C SER A 72 12.40 -39.54 51.71
N ILE A 73 11.94 -40.50 50.91
CA ILE A 73 11.81 -41.91 51.33
C ILE A 73 12.20 -42.83 50.16
N ASP A 74 13.26 -43.61 50.38
CA ASP A 74 13.70 -44.76 49.60
C ASP A 74 12.91 -46.05 49.94
N ASP A 75 13.01 -47.00 49.01
CA ASP A 75 12.80 -48.46 49.12
C ASP A 75 11.39 -49.06 49.15
N VAL A 76 10.97 -49.61 47.98
CA VAL A 76 10.55 -51.03 47.87
C VAL A 76 11.02 -51.63 46.53
N LEU A 77 11.61 -52.81 46.65
CA LEU A 77 12.29 -53.70 45.70
C LEU A 77 11.46 -54.26 44.52
N THR A 78 12.17 -54.39 43.38
CA THR A 78 12.23 -55.49 42.38
C THR A 78 10.97 -56.30 42.03
N ASP A 79 10.58 -56.31 40.75
CA ASP A 79 10.78 -57.49 39.86
C ASP A 79 10.38 -57.19 38.40
N ASN A 80 11.03 -57.90 37.47
CA ASN A 80 10.66 -58.10 36.05
C ASN A 80 10.75 -56.92 35.06
N LEU A 81 11.95 -56.67 34.55
CA LEU A 81 12.12 -56.10 33.20
C LEU A 81 12.27 -57.26 32.20
N GLU A 82 11.16 -57.62 31.56
CA GLU A 82 11.21 -58.29 30.25
C GLU A 82 11.93 -57.35 29.26
N PRO A 83 12.61 -57.88 28.22
CA PRO A 83 13.17 -57.01 27.20
C PRO A 83 12.03 -56.22 26.57
N ILE A 84 12.09 -54.89 26.69
CA ILE A 84 11.26 -54.02 25.87
C ILE A 84 11.65 -54.34 24.43
N ASP A 85 10.74 -55.01 23.73
CA ASP A 85 10.76 -55.13 22.28
C ASP A 85 10.58 -53.70 21.77
N VAL A 86 11.70 -53.02 21.50
CA VAL A 86 11.68 -51.71 20.86
C VAL A 86 11.22 -51.99 19.44
N ASP A 87 9.93 -51.80 19.21
CA ASP A 87 9.38 -51.66 17.88
C ASP A 87 10.26 -50.62 17.14
N PRO A 88 10.94 -50.99 16.04
CA PRO A 88 11.73 -50.04 15.27
C PRO A 88 10.87 -48.94 14.63
N ASP A 89 9.54 -49.06 14.72
CA ASP A 89 8.60 -47.96 14.46
C ASP A 89 8.48 -47.06 15.70
N THR A 90 9.62 -46.52 16.17
CA THR A 90 9.62 -45.32 17.02
C THR A 90 8.83 -44.25 16.29
N SER A 91 7.62 -44.01 16.80
CA SER A 91 6.56 -43.22 16.19
C SER A 91 7.10 -41.91 15.61
N CYS A 92 7.19 -41.82 14.29
CA CYS A 92 7.48 -40.55 13.63
C CYS A 92 6.51 -39.49 14.20
N PRO A 93 7.00 -38.32 14.61
CA PRO A 93 6.13 -37.29 15.17
C PRO A 93 5.07 -36.88 14.14
N GLY A 94 3.84 -36.71 14.61
CA GLY A 94 2.79 -36.10 13.80
C GLY A 94 3.14 -34.64 13.54
N LEU A 95 3.32 -34.27 12.28
CA LEU A 95 3.59 -32.90 11.87
C LEU A 95 2.33 -32.26 11.29
N VAL A 96 2.18 -30.96 11.53
CA VAL A 96 1.16 -30.11 10.89
C VAL A 96 1.91 -28.92 10.31
N ALA A 97 1.64 -28.61 9.05
CA ALA A 97 2.13 -27.40 8.40
C ALA A 97 1.02 -26.35 8.40
N GLU A 98 1.38 -25.10 8.67
CA GLU A 98 0.46 -23.98 8.53
C GLU A 98 0.01 -23.81 7.06
N PRO A 99 -1.27 -23.47 6.82
CA PRO A 99 -1.77 -23.24 5.46
C PRO A 99 -1.13 -22.00 4.84
N ASP A 100 -1.08 -21.97 3.51
CA ASP A 100 -0.59 -20.79 2.78
C ASP A 100 -1.54 -19.61 3.02
N VAL A 101 -0.95 -18.45 3.27
CA VAL A 101 -1.66 -17.17 3.44
C VAL A 101 -1.56 -16.38 2.13
N ASP A 102 -2.62 -15.67 1.73
CA ASP A 102 -2.53 -14.71 0.62
C ASP A 102 -1.39 -13.71 0.92
N PRO A 103 -0.37 -13.57 0.05
CA PRO A 103 0.74 -12.66 0.28
C PRO A 103 0.31 -11.22 0.56
N PHE A 104 -0.84 -10.76 0.05
CA PHE A 104 -1.36 -9.42 0.32
C PHE A 104 -1.86 -9.25 1.76
N LEU A 105 -2.13 -10.35 2.48
CA LEU A 105 -2.44 -10.33 3.91
C LEU A 105 -1.19 -10.39 4.78
N MET A 106 -0.02 -10.71 4.22
CA MET A 106 1.27 -10.71 4.93
C MET A 106 1.79 -9.28 5.15
N ARG A 107 1.02 -8.48 5.87
CA ARG A 107 1.31 -7.07 6.19
C ARG A 107 1.85 -6.95 7.62
N SER A 108 2.22 -5.74 8.05
CA SER A 108 2.71 -5.51 9.42
C SER A 108 1.67 -5.90 10.48
N ALA A 109 2.10 -6.18 11.72
CA ALA A 109 1.16 -6.43 12.81
C ALA A 109 0.33 -5.18 13.07
N SER A 110 -0.98 -5.35 13.23
CA SER A 110 -1.90 -4.26 13.55
C SER A 110 -1.85 -3.92 15.04
N ALA A 111 -2.11 -2.66 15.36
CA ALA A 111 -2.29 -2.21 16.74
C ALA A 111 -3.74 -2.37 17.23
N GLY A 112 -4.65 -2.84 16.38
CA GLY A 112 -6.09 -2.87 16.65
C GLY A 112 -6.76 -1.53 16.36
N PHE A 113 -7.96 -1.31 16.89
CA PHE A 113 -8.74 -0.09 16.67
C PHE A 113 -9.66 0.19 17.86
N GLY A 114 -9.97 1.47 18.08
CA GLY A 114 -10.80 1.95 19.19
C GLY A 114 -12.30 2.02 18.87
N GLY A 115 -12.72 1.51 17.72
CA GLY A 115 -14.10 1.48 17.26
C GLY A 115 -14.32 2.12 15.89
N VAL A 116 -15.51 1.89 15.35
CA VAL A 116 -16.01 2.48 14.10
C VAL A 116 -17.25 3.31 14.40
N GLU A 117 -17.33 4.50 13.81
CA GLU A 117 -18.45 5.43 13.99
C GLU A 117 -18.94 5.91 12.61
N THR A 118 -20.26 6.00 12.43
CA THR A 118 -20.86 6.62 11.25
C THR A 118 -21.52 7.93 11.65
N VAL A 119 -21.18 9.01 10.95
CA VAL A 119 -21.67 10.37 11.20
C VAL A 119 -22.35 10.90 9.95
N SER A 120 -23.59 11.38 10.08
CA SER A 120 -24.28 12.12 9.02
C SER A 120 -24.19 13.62 9.29
N SER A 121 -23.60 14.39 8.38
CA SER A 121 -23.49 15.84 8.50
C SER A 121 -23.46 16.51 7.13
N GLY A 122 -24.16 17.64 6.99
CA GLY A 122 -24.13 18.43 5.73
C GLY A 122 -24.64 17.69 4.48
N GLY A 123 -25.43 16.62 4.65
CA GLY A 123 -25.85 15.75 3.54
C GLY A 123 -24.89 14.60 3.22
N HIS A 124 -23.73 14.56 3.88
CA HIS A 124 -22.72 13.52 3.73
C HIS A 124 -22.88 12.42 4.79
N GLN A 125 -22.34 11.24 4.49
CA GLN A 125 -22.15 10.16 5.45
C GLN A 125 -20.68 9.78 5.55
N ASP A 126 -20.08 10.06 6.71
CA ASP A 126 -18.68 9.80 6.97
C ASP A 126 -18.54 8.61 7.94
N VAL A 127 -17.63 7.67 7.66
CA VAL A 127 -17.32 6.53 8.51
C VAL A 127 -15.91 6.68 9.08
N PHE A 128 -15.80 6.77 10.39
CA PHE A 128 -14.55 6.96 11.11
C PHE A 128 -14.05 5.66 11.72
N LEU A 129 -12.77 5.37 11.52
CA LEU A 129 -12.01 4.37 12.26
C LEU A 129 -11.11 5.07 13.28
N ARG A 130 -11.25 4.73 14.56
CA ARG A 130 -10.45 5.29 15.65
C ARG A 130 -9.22 4.43 15.92
N SER A 131 -8.10 5.07 16.23
CA SER A 131 -6.90 4.43 16.78
C SER A 131 -7.20 3.66 18.08
N PRO A 132 -6.36 2.70 18.51
CA PRO A 132 -6.62 1.86 19.68
C PRO A 132 -6.95 2.63 20.96
N GLY A 133 -6.13 3.64 21.29
CA GLY A 133 -6.32 4.58 22.39
C GLY A 133 -7.21 5.78 22.04
N GLN A 134 -7.76 5.78 20.82
CA GLN A 134 -8.66 6.80 20.28
C GLN A 134 -8.03 8.20 20.18
N LEU A 135 -6.71 8.33 20.17
CA LEU A 135 -6.03 9.62 20.01
C LEU A 135 -6.37 10.25 18.65
N THR A 136 -6.24 9.46 17.58
CA THR A 136 -6.51 9.85 16.20
C THR A 136 -7.68 9.06 15.59
N ARG A 137 -8.26 9.60 14.52
CA ARG A 137 -9.23 8.90 13.68
C ARG A 137 -8.99 9.23 12.21
N ILE A 138 -9.31 8.27 11.35
CA ILE A 138 -9.36 8.42 9.90
C ILE A 138 -10.81 8.27 9.46
N GLY A 139 -11.30 9.14 8.60
CA GLY A 139 -12.69 9.19 8.15
C GLY A 139 -12.81 9.10 6.64
N VAL A 140 -13.70 8.23 6.17
CA VAL A 140 -14.03 8.08 4.75
C VAL A 140 -15.44 8.57 4.45
N ARG A 141 -15.67 9.22 3.30
CA ARG A 141 -16.98 9.74 2.90
C ARG A 141 -17.68 8.82 1.91
N LEU A 142 -18.81 8.24 2.32
CA LEU A 142 -19.50 7.20 1.55
C LEU A 142 -20.13 7.70 0.26
N ASP A 143 -20.57 8.96 0.23
CA ASP A 143 -21.14 9.54 -0.97
C ASP A 143 -20.07 10.02 -1.97
N TRP A 144 -18.77 10.00 -1.61
CA TRP A 144 -17.61 10.30 -2.46
C TRP A 144 -16.68 9.09 -2.59
N GLY A 145 -17.23 7.92 -2.92
CA GLY A 145 -16.41 6.73 -3.17
C GLY A 145 -15.57 6.25 -1.99
N GLY A 146 -15.95 6.62 -0.76
CA GLY A 146 -15.20 6.27 0.44
C GLY A 146 -13.77 6.78 0.43
N THR A 147 -13.51 7.91 -0.23
CA THR A 147 -12.23 8.62 -0.12
C THR A 147 -12.00 9.06 1.31
N VAL A 148 -10.75 9.13 1.72
CA VAL A 148 -10.40 9.65 3.05
C VAL A 148 -10.57 11.16 3.01
N VAL A 149 -11.55 11.66 3.76
CA VAL A 149 -11.86 13.09 3.90
C VAL A 149 -11.41 13.65 5.24
N PHE A 150 -10.98 12.77 6.16
CA PHE A 150 -10.50 13.17 7.48
C PHE A 150 -9.32 12.32 7.92
N PHE A 151 -8.28 12.98 8.41
CA PHE A 151 -7.28 12.36 9.28
C PHE A 151 -6.79 13.38 10.30
N GLY A 152 -6.91 13.06 11.58
CA GLY A 152 -6.67 14.03 12.64
C GLY A 152 -6.94 13.49 14.04
N LEU A 153 -6.82 14.36 15.04
CA LEU A 153 -7.15 14.06 16.43
C LEU A 153 -8.66 13.81 16.59
N SER A 154 -9.01 12.71 17.25
CA SER A 154 -10.41 12.31 17.44
C SER A 154 -11.26 13.35 18.16
N ALA A 155 -10.65 14.04 19.13
CA ALA A 155 -11.33 15.02 19.97
C ALA A 155 -11.35 16.44 19.36
N ASN A 156 -10.69 16.67 18.22
CA ASN A 156 -10.60 17.99 17.61
C ASN A 156 -10.87 17.94 16.09
N PRO A 157 -12.10 18.23 15.63
CA PRO A 157 -12.41 18.27 14.20
C PRO A 157 -11.55 19.26 13.40
N ALA A 158 -11.11 20.38 13.99
CA ALA A 158 -10.26 21.37 13.32
C ALA A 158 -8.81 20.90 13.11
N SER A 159 -8.49 19.67 13.54
CA SER A 159 -7.17 19.06 13.35
C SER A 159 -7.07 18.24 12.06
N ASN A 160 -8.11 18.25 11.21
CA ASN A 160 -8.15 17.50 9.97
C ASN A 160 -7.06 17.97 8.98
N VAL A 161 -6.10 17.10 8.69
CA VAL A 161 -4.99 17.41 7.76
C VAL A 161 -5.35 17.22 6.28
N ILE A 162 -6.52 16.65 5.98
CA ILE A 162 -6.95 16.36 4.61
C ILE A 162 -7.71 17.56 4.04
N ASP A 163 -7.36 17.98 2.82
CA ASP A 163 -8.24 18.83 2.02
C ASP A 163 -9.41 17.96 1.56
N ALA A 164 -10.65 18.34 1.84
CA ALA A 164 -11.86 17.57 1.55
C ALA A 164 -12.94 18.47 0.94
N ASN A 165 -12.52 19.31 -0.01
CA ASN A 165 -13.34 20.40 -0.54
C ASN A 165 -14.30 19.94 -1.65
N ASP A 166 -13.91 18.95 -2.45
CA ASP A 166 -14.71 18.34 -3.52
C ASP A 166 -14.21 16.91 -3.79
N THR A 167 -14.88 16.20 -4.71
CA THR A 167 -14.54 14.83 -5.15
C THR A 167 -13.16 14.65 -5.80
N GLY A 168 -12.42 15.74 -6.02
CA GLY A 168 -11.07 15.74 -6.58
C GLY A 168 -9.97 15.96 -5.53
N ARG A 169 -10.30 16.57 -4.39
CA ARG A 169 -9.33 16.96 -3.36
C ARG A 169 -9.62 16.20 -2.08
N GLU A 170 -8.94 15.07 -1.91
CA GLU A 170 -8.96 14.14 -0.76
C GLU A 170 -7.63 13.38 -0.64
N LEU A 171 -7.58 12.26 0.09
CA LEU A 171 -6.61 11.21 -0.23
C LEU A 171 -7.30 10.13 -1.07
N GLN A 172 -6.84 9.97 -2.30
CA GLN A 172 -7.53 9.12 -3.28
C GLN A 172 -6.63 8.56 -4.39
N ILE A 173 -7.23 7.68 -5.20
CA ILE A 173 -6.60 7.04 -6.36
C ILE A 173 -7.24 7.59 -7.65
N ALA A 174 -6.39 7.85 -8.63
CA ALA A 174 -6.78 8.09 -10.01
C ALA A 174 -5.89 7.29 -10.96
N LEU A 175 -6.49 6.66 -11.96
CA LEU A 175 -5.77 5.86 -12.95
C LEU A 175 -5.79 6.51 -14.33
N TYR A 176 -4.83 6.18 -15.17
CA TYR A 176 -4.67 6.72 -16.50
C TYR A 176 -4.26 5.65 -17.51
N ASP A 177 -4.59 5.92 -18.77
CA ASP A 177 -4.15 5.14 -19.92
C ASP A 177 -3.45 6.09 -20.91
N PRO A 178 -2.15 5.90 -21.21
CA PRO A 178 -1.41 6.81 -22.07
C PRO A 178 -1.90 6.78 -23.53
N THR A 179 -2.55 5.69 -23.95
CA THR A 179 -3.14 5.57 -25.28
C THR A 179 -4.54 6.18 -25.37
N ARG A 180 -5.18 6.44 -24.23
CA ARG A 180 -6.54 7.01 -24.12
C ARG A 180 -6.59 8.25 -23.24
N ILE A 181 -5.46 8.94 -23.04
CA ILE A 181 -5.32 9.99 -22.03
C ILE A 181 -6.13 11.27 -22.34
N ARG A 182 -6.60 11.46 -23.58
CA ARG A 182 -7.42 12.60 -24.00
C ARG A 182 -8.65 12.19 -24.79
N GLN A 183 -9.72 12.96 -24.67
CA GLN A 183 -11.00 12.78 -25.36
C GLN A 183 -10.89 12.33 -26.83
N PRO A 184 -10.25 13.08 -27.77
CA PRO A 184 -10.34 12.78 -29.20
C PRO A 184 -9.80 11.42 -29.61
N CYS A 185 -8.92 10.86 -28.79
CA CYS A 185 -8.24 9.59 -28.99
C CYS A 185 -8.64 8.51 -27.97
N ALA A 186 -9.44 8.85 -26.96
CA ALA A 186 -9.83 7.94 -25.90
C ALA A 186 -10.68 6.79 -26.40
N TRP A 187 -11.55 7.00 -27.39
CA TRP A 187 -12.44 5.97 -27.94
C TRP A 187 -11.69 4.89 -28.75
N ASN A 188 -10.57 5.23 -29.40
CA ASN A 188 -9.80 4.33 -30.28
C ASN A 188 -8.36 4.06 -29.84
N ALA A 189 -7.95 4.49 -28.64
CA ALA A 189 -6.61 4.32 -28.12
C ALA A 189 -5.50 4.94 -29.01
N SER A 190 -5.79 6.07 -29.67
CA SER A 190 -4.84 6.66 -30.63
C SER A 190 -3.94 7.76 -30.07
N CYS A 191 -3.93 8.02 -28.76
CA CYS A 191 -3.25 9.20 -28.21
C CYS A 191 -1.73 9.17 -28.38
N LEU A 192 -1.13 7.98 -28.55
CA LEU A 192 0.30 7.84 -28.84
C LEU A 192 0.64 7.80 -30.33
N THR A 193 -0.36 7.71 -31.21
CA THR A 193 -0.15 7.50 -32.65
C THR A 193 -0.76 8.60 -33.53
N SER A 194 -1.56 9.48 -32.94
CA SER A 194 -2.24 10.58 -33.63
C SER A 194 -2.02 11.88 -32.86
N SER A 195 -1.94 13.00 -33.57
CA SER A 195 -1.98 14.32 -32.93
C SER A 195 -3.34 14.52 -32.28
N GLU A 196 -3.36 14.82 -30.99
CA GLU A 196 -4.55 15.28 -30.29
C GLU A 196 -4.73 16.80 -30.50
N SER A 197 -5.97 17.28 -30.44
CA SER A 197 -6.32 18.69 -30.70
C SER A 197 -6.80 19.44 -29.46
N CYS A 198 -6.91 18.77 -28.32
CA CYS A 198 -7.46 19.37 -27.12
C CYS A 198 -6.35 19.98 -26.27
N GLY A 199 -6.71 20.92 -25.41
CA GLY A 199 -5.74 21.42 -24.44
C GLY A 199 -5.25 20.27 -23.56
N ASN A 200 -3.97 20.32 -23.16
CA ASN A 200 -3.55 19.62 -21.96
C ASN A 200 -4.34 20.23 -20.80
N SER A 201 -5.39 19.54 -20.35
CA SER A 201 -6.28 19.99 -19.30
C SER A 201 -7.11 18.78 -18.82
N ILE A 202 -7.37 18.76 -17.53
CA ILE A 202 -8.28 17.86 -16.86
C ILE A 202 -9.68 17.80 -17.50
N THR A 203 -10.17 18.93 -18.01
CA THR A 203 -11.46 19.05 -18.72
C THR A 203 -11.57 18.12 -19.94
N PHE A 204 -10.44 17.77 -20.54
CA PHE A 204 -10.39 16.92 -21.73
C PHE A 204 -9.70 15.58 -21.48
N LEU A 205 -9.57 15.16 -20.21
CA LEU A 205 -9.08 13.84 -19.87
C LEU A 205 -9.94 12.77 -20.55
N GLY A 206 -9.26 11.74 -21.06
CA GLY A 206 -9.90 10.55 -21.60
C GLY A 206 -10.12 9.52 -20.49
N TRP A 207 -9.70 8.26 -20.69
CA TRP A 207 -9.88 7.22 -19.69
C TRP A 207 -9.11 7.60 -18.42
N ASN A 208 -9.85 7.95 -17.38
CA ASN A 208 -9.36 8.39 -16.08
C ASN A 208 -10.37 8.05 -14.95
N PRO A 209 -10.36 6.81 -14.44
CA PRO A 209 -11.15 6.44 -13.27
C PRO A 209 -10.60 7.10 -12.01
N VAL A 210 -11.47 7.77 -11.25
CA VAL A 210 -11.17 8.49 -10.00
C VAL A 210 -12.04 7.94 -8.87
N GLN A 211 -11.43 7.72 -7.70
CA GLN A 211 -12.10 7.15 -6.54
C GLN A 211 -13.19 8.08 -5.98
N GLY A 212 -12.90 9.36 -5.79
CA GLY A 212 -13.80 10.32 -5.15
C GLY A 212 -15.06 10.59 -5.95
N GLY A 213 -14.91 10.81 -7.26
CA GLY A 213 -16.03 11.13 -8.14
C GLY A 213 -15.59 11.76 -9.45
N ASP A 214 -16.53 12.46 -10.08
CA ASP A 214 -16.30 13.19 -11.33
C ASP A 214 -16.08 14.70 -11.12
N GLU A 215 -15.66 15.41 -12.17
CA GLU A 215 -15.43 16.86 -12.17
C GLU A 215 -16.68 17.70 -11.85
N CYS A 216 -17.85 17.06 -11.88
CA CYS A 216 -19.14 17.67 -11.56
C CYS A 216 -19.52 17.48 -10.09
N ASN A 217 -18.59 17.01 -9.24
CA ASN A 217 -18.79 16.74 -7.83
C ASN A 217 -19.88 15.70 -7.55
N ARG A 218 -20.01 14.73 -8.47
CA ARG A 218 -20.81 13.52 -8.23
C ARG A 218 -19.88 12.45 -7.73
N GLY A 219 -20.09 12.02 -6.50
CA GLY A 219 -19.20 11.03 -5.92
C GLY A 219 -19.42 9.62 -6.45
N ALA A 220 -18.36 8.83 -6.41
CA ALA A 220 -18.40 7.45 -6.89
C ALA A 220 -19.23 6.56 -5.95
N PRO A 221 -19.96 5.57 -6.49
CA PRO A 221 -20.76 4.67 -5.67
C PRO A 221 -19.89 3.75 -4.80
N VAL A 222 -20.18 3.74 -3.50
CA VAL A 222 -19.72 2.68 -2.58
C VAL A 222 -20.60 1.43 -2.75
N LEU A 223 -19.96 0.31 -3.09
CA LEU A 223 -20.61 -0.99 -3.26
C LEU A 223 -20.80 -1.71 -1.92
N SER A 224 -19.80 -1.62 -1.04
CA SER A 224 -19.87 -2.14 0.33
C SER A 224 -18.87 -1.42 1.24
N HIS A 225 -19.17 -1.38 2.54
CA HIS A 225 -18.23 -0.91 3.56
C HIS A 225 -18.53 -1.60 4.89
N GLY A 226 -17.53 -1.66 5.78
CA GLY A 226 -17.71 -2.20 7.12
C GLY A 226 -16.41 -2.62 7.79
N ALA A 227 -16.48 -2.95 9.07
CA ALA A 227 -15.35 -3.51 9.79
C ALA A 227 -15.09 -4.96 9.36
N VAL A 228 -13.84 -5.29 9.03
CA VAL A 228 -13.37 -6.64 8.69
C VAL A 228 -12.13 -6.91 9.54
N GLY A 229 -12.27 -7.73 10.57
CA GLY A 229 -11.23 -7.90 11.59
C GLY A 229 -10.99 -6.59 12.32
N ASP A 230 -9.78 -6.05 12.19
CA ASP A 230 -9.34 -4.77 12.77
C ASP A 230 -9.24 -3.63 11.77
N ALA A 231 -9.72 -3.85 10.54
CA ALA A 231 -9.70 -2.86 9.48
C ALA A 231 -11.11 -2.34 9.17
N LEU A 232 -11.19 -1.08 8.72
CA LEU A 232 -12.33 -0.60 7.95
C LEU A 232 -12.10 -0.97 6.48
N GLN A 233 -13.02 -1.74 5.89
CA GLN A 233 -13.03 -2.04 4.46
C GLN A 233 -14.02 -1.13 3.74
N VAL A 234 -13.65 -0.67 2.55
CA VAL A 234 -14.54 -0.02 1.58
C VAL A 234 -14.29 -0.59 0.19
N VAL A 235 -15.36 -0.95 -0.52
CA VAL A 235 -15.32 -1.39 -1.92
C VAL A 235 -16.14 -0.43 -2.76
N ILE A 236 -15.55 0.13 -3.81
CA ILE A 236 -16.19 1.13 -4.69
C ILE A 236 -16.05 0.78 -6.16
N GLN A 237 -16.91 1.40 -6.98
CA GLN A 237 -16.73 1.47 -8.43
C GLN A 237 -16.44 2.95 -8.79
N PRO A 238 -15.25 3.28 -9.32
CA PRO A 238 -14.86 4.66 -9.61
C PRO A 238 -15.67 5.23 -10.78
N LEU A 239 -15.69 6.56 -10.88
CA LEU A 239 -16.24 7.26 -12.04
C LEU A 239 -15.10 7.75 -12.93
N GLN A 240 -15.35 7.91 -14.23
CA GLN A 240 -14.50 8.73 -15.08
C GLN A 240 -14.54 10.16 -14.53
N TRP A 241 -13.37 10.78 -14.32
CA TRP A 241 -13.28 12.18 -13.92
C TRP A 241 -14.06 13.08 -14.86
N ASN A 242 -13.82 12.92 -16.16
CA ASN A 242 -14.52 13.61 -17.24
C ASN A 242 -15.71 12.75 -17.71
N PRO A 243 -16.97 13.16 -17.50
CA PRO A 243 -18.15 12.39 -17.96
C PRO A 243 -18.25 12.26 -19.49
N ASP A 244 -17.51 13.08 -20.23
CA ASP A 244 -17.42 13.12 -21.69
C ASP A 244 -16.10 12.52 -22.21
N TRP A 245 -15.43 11.69 -21.41
CA TRP A 245 -14.09 11.14 -21.68
C TRP A 245 -13.86 10.53 -23.07
N ASP A 246 -14.90 10.02 -23.76
CA ASP A 246 -14.79 9.35 -25.06
C ASP A 246 -15.20 10.21 -26.27
N ARG A 247 -15.49 11.50 -26.03
CA ARG A 247 -15.85 12.46 -27.08
C ARG A 247 -14.74 12.58 -28.13
N LYS A 248 -15.13 12.65 -29.40
CA LYS A 248 -14.17 12.75 -30.53
C LYS A 248 -13.68 14.18 -30.79
N ASP A 249 -14.22 15.14 -30.05
CA ASP A 249 -13.96 16.58 -30.12
C ASP A 249 -13.67 17.13 -28.72
N CYS A 250 -13.17 18.36 -28.65
CA CYS A 250 -12.84 19.04 -27.38
C CYS A 250 -14.08 19.72 -26.79
N THR A 251 -15.20 19.01 -26.75
CA THR A 251 -16.46 19.54 -26.22
C THR A 251 -16.69 18.99 -24.82
N GLN A 252 -17.00 19.90 -23.91
CA GLN A 252 -17.49 19.58 -22.58
C GLN A 252 -18.99 19.87 -22.52
N THR A 253 -19.76 18.88 -22.11
CA THR A 253 -21.17 19.01 -21.81
C THR A 253 -21.32 19.56 -20.39
N PRO A 254 -22.20 20.55 -20.16
CA PRO A 254 -22.47 21.00 -18.80
C PRO A 254 -22.85 19.85 -17.88
N CYS A 255 -22.50 19.96 -16.60
CA CYS A 255 -22.81 19.01 -15.54
C CYS A 255 -24.34 18.82 -15.36
N GLY A 256 -24.95 17.98 -16.22
CA GLY A 256 -26.38 17.66 -16.18
C GLY A 256 -26.71 16.19 -16.51
N GLY A 257 -25.71 15.40 -16.92
CA GLY A 257 -25.82 13.95 -17.11
C GLY A 257 -25.45 13.16 -15.84
N PRO A 258 -25.67 11.84 -15.83
CA PRO A 258 -25.16 10.97 -14.77
C PRO A 258 -23.62 10.84 -14.86
N GLY A 259 -22.97 10.56 -13.73
CA GLY A 259 -21.57 10.14 -13.71
C GLY A 259 -21.35 8.86 -14.53
N ARG A 260 -20.12 8.60 -14.95
CA ARG A 260 -19.76 7.46 -15.81
C ARG A 260 -18.94 6.42 -15.03
N PRO A 261 -19.56 5.35 -14.51
CA PRO A 261 -18.81 4.27 -13.88
C PRO A 261 -17.85 3.60 -14.84
N VAL A 262 -16.75 3.10 -14.31
CA VAL A 262 -15.77 2.28 -15.03
C VAL A 262 -15.90 0.83 -14.58
N ASP A 263 -15.66 -0.13 -15.47
CA ASP A 263 -15.63 -1.56 -15.15
C ASP A 263 -14.33 -1.94 -14.41
N VAL A 264 -14.05 -1.21 -13.34
CA VAL A 264 -12.94 -1.41 -12.40
C VAL A 264 -13.53 -1.30 -11.00
N THR A 265 -12.97 -2.02 -10.03
CA THR A 265 -13.37 -1.93 -8.62
C THR A 265 -12.15 -1.66 -7.75
N TYR A 266 -12.30 -0.78 -6.77
CA TYR A 266 -11.27 -0.50 -5.78
C TYR A 266 -11.72 -1.05 -4.43
N GLN A 267 -10.86 -1.82 -3.77
CA GLN A 267 -11.06 -2.32 -2.42
C GLN A 267 -9.95 -1.77 -1.53
N MET A 268 -10.35 -0.98 -0.54
CA MET A 268 -9.48 -0.28 0.40
C MET A 268 -9.65 -0.87 1.79
N HIS A 269 -8.54 -1.11 2.50
CA HIS A 269 -8.52 -1.54 3.89
C HIS A 269 -7.68 -0.56 4.71
N TYR A 270 -8.31 0.07 5.69
CA TYR A 270 -7.68 1.02 6.61
C TYR A 270 -7.50 0.33 7.97
N ARG A 271 -6.28 0.30 8.51
CA ARG A 271 -6.02 -0.20 9.87
C ARG A 271 -4.90 0.57 10.55
N TYR A 272 -4.92 0.61 11.88
CA TYR A 272 -3.87 1.29 12.64
C TYR A 272 -2.68 0.38 12.91
N LEU A 273 -1.48 0.93 12.75
CA LEU A 273 -0.22 0.30 13.18
C LEU A 273 0.32 0.93 14.47
N SER A 274 -0.17 2.11 14.83
CA SER A 274 0.08 2.81 16.09
C SER A 274 -1.05 3.82 16.35
N GLU A 275 -0.95 4.67 17.37
CA GLU A 275 -1.89 5.79 17.54
C GLU A 275 -1.79 6.83 16.42
N HIS A 276 -0.67 6.86 15.69
CA HIS A 276 -0.35 7.91 14.72
C HIS A 276 -0.32 7.40 13.28
N VAL A 277 -0.22 6.08 13.05
CA VAL A 277 -0.07 5.51 11.72
C VAL A 277 -1.27 4.68 11.30
N VAL A 278 -1.78 5.01 10.11
CA VAL A 278 -2.75 4.19 9.37
C VAL A 278 -2.05 3.55 8.18
N GLU A 279 -2.18 2.23 8.08
CA GLU A 279 -1.91 1.50 6.84
C GLU A 279 -3.16 1.47 5.96
N ILE A 280 -2.97 1.72 4.67
CA ILE A 280 -3.99 1.71 3.63
C ILE A 280 -3.59 0.68 2.58
N ALA A 281 -4.21 -0.49 2.64
CA ALA A 281 -4.02 -1.54 1.65
C ALA A 281 -5.09 -1.41 0.55
N THR A 282 -4.64 -1.34 -0.69
CA THR A 282 -5.46 -1.10 -1.87
C THR A 282 -5.35 -2.27 -2.82
N GLN A 283 -6.50 -2.77 -3.29
CA GLN A 283 -6.61 -3.66 -4.42
C GLN A 283 -7.48 -3.03 -5.50
N VAL A 284 -6.97 -2.94 -6.71
CA VAL A 284 -7.70 -2.56 -7.91
C VAL A 284 -7.89 -3.79 -8.78
N SER A 285 -9.14 -4.08 -9.13
CA SER A 285 -9.49 -5.20 -10.01
C SER A 285 -10.13 -4.66 -11.29
N SER A 286 -9.57 -4.98 -12.45
CA SER A 286 -10.22 -4.68 -13.74
C SER A 286 -11.25 -5.75 -14.09
N GLN A 287 -12.45 -5.33 -14.50
CA GLN A 287 -13.47 -6.16 -15.14
C GLN A 287 -13.56 -5.87 -16.65
N GLU A 288 -12.68 -5.00 -17.16
CA GLU A 288 -12.63 -4.62 -18.56
C GLU A 288 -12.05 -5.73 -19.44
N THR A 289 -12.40 -5.66 -20.73
CA THR A 289 -11.87 -6.55 -21.77
C THR A 289 -10.63 -5.97 -22.47
N ILE A 290 -10.25 -4.74 -22.14
CA ILE A 290 -9.11 -4.02 -22.68
C ILE A 290 -8.02 -3.89 -21.61
N SER A 291 -6.77 -3.76 -22.06
CA SER A 291 -5.63 -3.51 -21.19
C SER A 291 -5.17 -2.07 -21.34
N HIS A 292 -4.76 -1.47 -20.25
CA HIS A 292 -4.24 -0.10 -20.18
C HIS A 292 -2.72 -0.16 -20.03
N PRO A 293 -1.94 0.38 -20.99
CA PRO A 293 -0.48 0.34 -20.92
C PRO A 293 0.09 1.11 -19.72
N VAL A 294 1.35 0.82 -19.40
CA VAL A 294 2.08 1.45 -18.29
C VAL A 294 2.16 2.96 -18.48
N THR A 295 1.72 3.69 -17.46
CA THR A 295 1.91 5.14 -17.30
C THR A 295 2.02 5.46 -15.81
N GLY A 296 2.41 6.70 -15.49
CA GLY A 296 2.30 7.22 -14.13
C GLY A 296 0.86 7.23 -13.65
N GLN A 297 0.65 6.78 -12.40
CA GLN A 297 -0.66 6.67 -11.77
C GLN A 297 -0.70 7.51 -10.48
N GLU A 298 -1.89 7.94 -10.07
CA GLU A 298 -2.10 8.50 -8.73
C GLU A 298 -2.42 7.40 -7.72
N TRP A 299 -1.45 7.07 -6.85
CA TRP A 299 -1.59 5.93 -5.94
C TRP A 299 -0.87 6.11 -4.59
N PRO A 300 -1.62 6.53 -3.55
CA PRO A 300 -2.63 7.57 -3.65
C PRO A 300 -1.97 8.95 -3.82
N THR A 301 -2.76 9.94 -4.25
CA THR A 301 -2.39 11.36 -4.10
C THR A 301 -2.95 11.87 -2.78
N LEU A 302 -2.14 12.59 -2.00
CA LEU A 302 -2.51 13.21 -0.74
C LEU A 302 -2.71 14.72 -0.94
N TYR A 303 -3.96 15.19 -0.84
CA TYR A 303 -4.28 16.62 -0.76
C TYR A 303 -4.41 17.05 0.70
N VAL A 304 -3.78 18.18 1.06
CA VAL A 304 -3.66 18.61 2.46
C VAL A 304 -4.35 19.93 2.75
N SER A 305 -4.83 20.05 4.00
CA SER A 305 -5.52 21.23 4.48
C SER A 305 -4.65 22.49 4.40
N HIS A 306 -5.32 23.62 4.17
CA HIS A 306 -4.73 24.93 3.97
C HIS A 306 -5.39 26.02 4.84
N GLY A 307 -5.74 25.69 6.08
CA GLY A 307 -6.30 26.65 7.03
C GLY A 307 -7.81 26.89 6.89
N LYS A 308 -8.45 26.44 5.80
CA LYS A 308 -9.92 26.43 5.67
C LYS A 308 -10.50 25.22 6.41
N ASN A 309 -11.00 25.44 7.63
CA ASN A 309 -11.59 24.42 8.50
C ASN A 309 -10.63 23.33 9.03
N GLY A 310 -9.32 23.51 8.83
CA GLY A 310 -8.25 22.65 9.33
C GLY A 310 -6.96 23.44 9.60
N PRO A 311 -5.83 22.79 9.92
CA PRO A 311 -4.54 23.45 10.01
C PRO A 311 -4.07 23.94 8.64
N ASP A 312 -3.21 24.95 8.63
CA ASP A 312 -2.49 25.35 7.42
C ASP A 312 -1.19 24.55 7.31
N LEU A 313 -1.03 23.78 6.23
CA LEU A 313 0.10 22.87 5.99
C LEU A 313 0.92 23.27 4.74
N PRO A 314 1.57 24.45 4.72
CA PRO A 314 2.19 24.98 3.51
C PRO A 314 3.59 24.38 3.22
N VAL A 315 4.15 23.59 4.13
CA VAL A 315 5.56 23.16 4.05
C VAL A 315 5.64 21.69 3.66
N LEU A 316 6.00 21.41 2.40
CA LEU A 316 6.38 20.07 1.95
C LEU A 316 7.84 19.79 2.33
N LEU A 317 8.07 18.70 3.07
CA LEU A 317 9.36 18.26 3.57
C LEU A 317 9.73 16.89 3.03
N LYS A 318 11.01 16.75 2.69
CA LYS A 318 11.69 15.46 2.50
C LYS A 318 11.97 14.79 3.84
N ALA A 319 12.35 13.52 3.81
CA ALA A 319 12.64 12.73 5.03
C ALA A 319 13.80 13.27 5.89
N ASP A 320 14.71 14.05 5.31
CA ASP A 320 15.80 14.74 6.03
C ASP A 320 15.39 16.12 6.59
N GLY A 321 14.13 16.53 6.39
CA GLY A 321 13.60 17.81 6.84
C GLY A 321 13.91 18.99 5.93
N GLN A 322 14.51 18.75 4.75
CA GLN A 322 14.66 19.77 3.72
C GLN A 322 13.30 20.13 3.10
N VAL A 323 13.09 21.43 2.88
CA VAL A 323 11.89 21.94 2.22
C VAL A 323 11.98 21.69 0.72
N VAL A 324 10.90 21.18 0.13
CA VAL A 324 10.74 21.07 -1.31
C VAL A 324 10.23 22.42 -1.84
N THR A 325 10.94 22.98 -2.81
CA THR A 325 10.49 24.19 -3.50
C THR A 325 9.70 23.79 -4.75
N ILE A 326 8.40 24.06 -4.76
CA ILE A 326 7.54 23.81 -5.93
C ILE A 326 7.56 25.06 -6.80
N ALA A 327 8.16 24.97 -7.99
CA ALA A 327 8.43 26.16 -8.82
C ALA A 327 8.26 25.95 -10.33
N ASN A 328 8.12 24.73 -10.82
CA ASN A 328 7.95 24.50 -12.25
C ASN A 328 6.50 24.78 -12.66
N PRO A 329 6.24 25.75 -13.57
CA PRO A 329 4.88 26.04 -13.99
C PRO A 329 4.32 24.86 -14.81
N ALA A 330 3.08 24.48 -14.51
CA ALA A 330 2.28 23.58 -15.32
C ALA A 330 1.60 24.36 -16.48
N ASN A 331 0.59 23.75 -17.09
CA ASN A 331 -0.11 24.23 -18.29
C ASN A 331 -1.38 25.07 -17.99
N ASP A 332 -1.77 25.18 -16.74
CA ASP A 332 -3.08 25.65 -16.25
C ASP A 332 -2.95 26.63 -15.06
N GLY A 333 -1.74 27.09 -14.78
CA GLY A 333 -1.47 28.05 -13.71
C GLY A 333 -1.09 27.41 -12.36
N PHE A 334 -1.10 26.09 -12.26
CA PHE A 334 -0.49 25.33 -11.17
C PHE A 334 1.03 25.27 -11.31
N PHE A 335 1.70 24.85 -10.24
CA PHE A 335 3.11 24.49 -10.28
C PHE A 335 3.32 23.11 -9.70
N PHE A 336 4.35 22.43 -10.18
CA PHE A 336 4.76 21.11 -9.74
C PHE A 336 6.26 21.04 -9.49
N GLU A 337 6.70 19.96 -8.84
CA GLU A 337 8.10 19.60 -8.71
C GLU A 337 8.25 18.09 -8.59
N ASN A 338 9.12 17.50 -9.40
CA ASN A 338 9.58 16.13 -9.20
C ASN A 338 10.81 16.16 -8.29
N PHE A 339 10.84 15.29 -7.28
CA PHE A 339 11.97 15.25 -6.35
C PHE A 339 12.17 13.87 -5.74
N ASP A 340 13.40 13.62 -5.30
CA ASP A 340 13.75 12.46 -4.50
C ASP A 340 13.83 12.81 -3.01
N SER A 341 13.30 11.90 -2.18
CA SER A 341 13.41 11.91 -0.73
C SER A 341 14.48 10.91 -0.26
N PRO A 342 15.32 11.26 0.74
CA PRO A 342 16.40 10.38 1.22
C PRO A 342 15.91 9.20 2.07
N ALA A 343 14.61 9.08 2.30
CA ALA A 343 13.93 7.86 2.75
C ALA A 343 12.56 7.79 2.01
N PRO A 344 11.87 6.65 1.97
CA PRO A 344 10.69 6.47 1.12
C PRO A 344 9.42 7.03 1.78
N TRP A 345 9.51 8.28 2.22
CA TRP A 345 8.42 9.06 2.78
C TRP A 345 8.65 10.56 2.61
N VAL A 346 7.56 11.32 2.66
CA VAL A 346 7.51 12.80 2.62
C VAL A 346 6.46 13.29 3.61
N SER A 347 6.46 14.57 3.96
CA SER A 347 5.45 15.13 4.86
C SER A 347 5.08 16.57 4.54
N PHE A 348 3.79 16.87 4.60
CA PHE A 348 3.30 18.23 4.72
C PHE A 348 3.17 18.61 6.19
N GLN A 349 3.67 19.79 6.55
CA GLN A 349 3.71 20.28 7.90
C GLN A 349 3.26 21.74 7.95
N ASN A 350 2.74 22.16 9.11
CA ASN A 350 2.58 23.57 9.40
C ASN A 350 3.96 24.27 9.48
N THR A 351 3.98 25.60 9.56
CA THR A 351 5.23 26.37 9.56
C THR A 351 6.15 26.03 10.74
N LEU A 352 5.58 25.65 11.90
CA LEU A 352 6.34 25.28 13.09
C LEU A 352 6.85 23.82 13.06
N ARG A 353 6.36 23.00 12.12
CA ARG A 353 6.63 21.57 11.98
C ARG A 353 6.23 20.73 13.19
N ASP A 354 5.29 21.23 13.97
CA ASP A 354 4.76 20.54 15.16
C ASP A 354 3.42 19.83 14.91
N TYR A 355 2.83 20.00 13.72
CA TYR A 355 1.64 19.27 13.30
C TYR A 355 1.53 19.19 11.77
N GLY A 356 1.18 18.00 11.27
CA GLY A 356 1.04 17.71 9.86
C GLY A 356 0.81 16.22 9.58
N VAL A 357 1.07 15.82 8.33
CA VAL A 357 0.82 14.47 7.84
C VAL A 357 1.97 13.99 6.95
N GLY A 358 2.36 12.73 7.10
CA GLY A 358 3.33 12.05 6.26
C GLY A 358 2.69 11.00 5.35
N LEU A 359 3.27 10.80 4.17
CA LEU A 359 2.90 9.76 3.21
C LEU A 359 4.12 8.89 2.91
N ALA A 360 3.95 7.56 3.00
CA ALA A 360 4.93 6.57 2.59
C ALA A 360 4.28 5.46 1.76
N MET A 361 5.11 4.77 0.95
CA MET A 361 4.69 3.62 0.14
C MET A 361 5.43 2.37 0.60
N ASP A 362 4.73 1.25 0.73
CA ASP A 362 5.30 -0.05 1.14
C ASP A 362 6.36 -0.55 0.15
N GLN A 363 6.27 -0.13 -1.11
CA GLN A 363 7.25 -0.41 -2.16
C GLN A 363 8.65 0.19 -1.90
N GLY A 364 8.78 1.15 -0.97
CA GLY A 364 10.05 1.80 -0.69
C GLY A 364 10.49 2.82 -1.76
N THR A 365 9.56 3.34 -2.58
CA THR A 365 9.91 4.38 -3.56
C THR A 365 10.33 5.68 -2.89
N ARG A 366 11.34 6.33 -3.47
CA ARG A 366 11.89 7.61 -3.02
C ARG A 366 11.51 8.77 -3.92
N GLN A 367 10.82 8.47 -5.02
CA GLN A 367 10.49 9.44 -6.05
C GLN A 367 9.09 9.98 -5.80
N TYR A 368 8.98 11.30 -5.68
CA TYR A 368 7.73 11.99 -5.39
C TYR A 368 7.51 13.13 -6.37
N GLN A 369 6.24 13.55 -6.45
CA GLN A 369 5.84 14.75 -7.16
C GLN A 369 4.92 15.58 -6.26
N GLY A 370 5.28 16.84 -6.03
CA GLY A 370 4.47 17.79 -5.28
C GLY A 370 3.82 18.80 -6.21
N TRP A 371 2.61 19.24 -5.88
CA TRP A 371 1.90 20.29 -6.60
C TRP A 371 1.35 21.33 -5.64
N HIS A 372 1.23 22.56 -6.14
CA HIS A 372 0.45 23.59 -5.46
C HIS A 372 -0.24 24.57 -6.42
N GLY A 373 -1.35 25.11 -5.95
CA GLY A 373 -2.00 26.27 -6.51
C GLY A 373 -1.89 27.47 -5.57
N ASN A 374 -1.64 28.66 -6.13
CA ASN A 374 -1.35 29.86 -5.34
C ASN A 374 -2.61 30.71 -5.03
N GLY A 375 -3.79 30.28 -5.48
CA GLY A 375 -5.04 31.04 -5.34
C GLY A 375 -5.15 32.29 -6.22
N VAL A 376 -4.16 32.54 -7.09
CA VAL A 376 -4.10 33.69 -7.99
C VAL A 376 -4.22 33.23 -9.44
N THR A 377 -3.33 32.34 -9.88
CA THR A 377 -3.29 31.80 -11.25
C THR A 377 -4.08 30.51 -11.38
N ALA A 378 -4.30 29.82 -10.26
CA ALA A 378 -5.12 28.62 -10.17
C ALA A 378 -5.70 28.49 -8.74
N PRO A 379 -6.77 27.71 -8.53
CA PRO A 379 -7.35 27.46 -7.20
C PRO A 379 -6.29 27.05 -6.18
N TYR A 380 -6.46 27.47 -4.93
CA TYR A 380 -5.48 27.14 -3.89
C TYR A 380 -5.63 25.68 -3.44
N PHE A 381 -4.55 24.90 -3.55
CA PHE A 381 -4.42 23.56 -2.97
C PHE A 381 -2.94 23.19 -2.80
N HIS A 382 -2.66 22.16 -2.00
CA HIS A 382 -1.36 21.49 -1.91
C HIS A 382 -1.54 19.98 -2.01
N ASN A 383 -0.76 19.32 -2.85
CA ASN A 383 -0.75 17.86 -2.92
C ASN A 383 0.65 17.27 -3.04
N VAL A 384 0.76 15.99 -2.73
CA VAL A 384 1.94 15.18 -3.04
C VAL A 384 1.52 13.76 -3.37
N ARG A 385 2.25 13.13 -4.30
CA ARG A 385 2.07 11.72 -4.65
C ARG A 385 3.42 11.04 -4.84
N ALA A 386 3.45 9.74 -4.61
CA ALA A 386 4.59 8.92 -5.03
C ALA A 386 4.56 8.74 -6.55
N ARG A 387 5.74 8.79 -7.19
CA ARG A 387 5.87 8.52 -8.63
C ARG A 387 5.90 7.00 -8.86
N LEU A 388 4.70 6.40 -8.99
CA LEU A 388 4.49 4.99 -9.33
C LEU A 388 3.91 4.80 -10.74
N ALA A 389 4.61 4.04 -11.58
CA ALA A 389 4.16 3.75 -12.95
C ALA A 389 3.78 2.27 -13.10
N PHE A 390 2.56 2.01 -13.57
CA PHE A 390 2.08 0.67 -13.89
C PHE A 390 0.92 0.72 -14.88
N GLY A 391 0.67 -0.43 -15.53
CA GLY A 391 -0.48 -0.64 -16.39
C GLY A 391 -1.55 -1.48 -15.69
N LEU A 392 -2.71 -1.60 -16.31
CA LEU A 392 -3.81 -2.43 -15.83
C LEU A 392 -4.24 -3.38 -16.95
N ASP A 393 -3.78 -4.62 -16.89
CA ASP A 393 -4.15 -5.66 -17.85
C ASP A 393 -5.65 -6.01 -17.73
N ALA A 394 -6.25 -6.46 -18.83
CA ALA A 394 -7.65 -6.88 -18.85
C ALA A 394 -7.89 -8.03 -17.86
N GLY A 395 -8.90 -7.88 -16.99
CA GLY A 395 -9.21 -8.88 -15.96
C GLY A 395 -8.14 -9.03 -14.86
N ALA A 396 -7.13 -8.14 -14.81
CA ALA A 396 -6.04 -8.24 -13.86
C ALA A 396 -6.36 -7.53 -12.53
N VAL A 397 -5.49 -7.78 -11.55
CA VAL A 397 -5.52 -7.17 -10.23
C VAL A 397 -4.19 -6.46 -10.00
N VAL A 398 -4.26 -5.25 -9.44
CA VAL A 398 -3.10 -4.49 -8.94
C VAL A 398 -3.29 -4.25 -7.44
N ARG A 399 -2.23 -4.43 -6.67
CA ARG A 399 -2.22 -4.34 -5.21
C ARG A 399 -1.06 -3.47 -4.73
N GLY A 400 -1.32 -2.69 -3.69
CA GLY A 400 -0.31 -1.83 -3.07
C GLY A 400 -0.70 -1.45 -1.66
N VAL A 401 0.29 -1.01 -0.88
CA VAL A 401 0.09 -0.54 0.48
C VAL A 401 0.74 0.83 0.63
N SER A 402 0.03 1.76 1.26
CA SER A 402 0.54 3.07 1.64
C SER A 402 0.34 3.31 3.13
N TYR A 403 1.08 4.26 3.68
CA TYR A 403 1.02 4.63 5.08
C TYR A 403 0.79 6.12 5.21
N LEU A 404 -0.13 6.49 6.10
CA LEU A 404 -0.29 7.86 6.59
C LEU A 404 0.14 7.94 8.04
N ALA A 405 0.93 8.96 8.38
CA ALA A 405 1.31 9.25 9.76
C ALA A 405 0.90 10.68 10.14
N LEU A 406 0.32 10.85 11.32
CA LEU A 406 -0.13 12.15 11.85
C LEU A 406 0.81 12.63 12.97
N GLY A 407 1.22 13.89 12.94
CA GLY A 407 1.92 14.52 14.06
C GLY A 407 2.93 15.58 13.64
N SER A 408 3.82 15.94 14.57
CA SER A 408 4.99 16.75 14.25
C SER A 408 5.89 16.05 13.23
N PHE A 409 6.82 16.78 12.63
CA PHE A 409 7.81 16.19 11.73
C PHE A 409 8.59 15.04 12.40
N ASP A 410 8.97 15.21 13.67
CA ASP A 410 9.70 14.18 14.41
C ASP A 410 8.85 12.94 14.70
N THR A 411 7.56 13.12 15.01
CA THR A 411 6.61 12.01 15.17
C THR A 411 6.44 11.26 13.85
N VAL A 412 6.15 11.98 12.76
CA VAL A 412 5.98 11.39 11.43
C VAL A 412 7.22 10.61 11.01
N LYS A 413 8.41 11.19 11.21
CA LYS A 413 9.69 10.52 10.94
C LYS A 413 9.82 9.21 11.72
N TYR A 414 9.68 9.28 13.04
CA TYR A 414 9.82 8.10 13.91
C TYR A 414 8.87 6.98 13.50
N GLU A 415 7.60 7.33 13.29
CA GLU A 415 6.53 6.40 12.98
C GLU A 415 6.73 5.73 11.61
N LEU A 416 6.97 6.51 10.55
CA LEU A 416 7.15 5.97 9.20
C LEU A 416 8.46 5.18 9.07
N GLU A 417 9.58 5.66 9.64
CA GLU A 417 10.83 4.91 9.64
C GLU A 417 10.71 3.61 10.44
N SER A 418 9.99 3.62 11.57
CA SER A 418 9.71 2.40 12.35
C SER A 418 8.89 1.38 11.57
N VAL A 419 7.86 1.81 10.85
CA VAL A 419 7.02 0.89 10.05
C VAL A 419 7.81 0.30 8.89
N LEU A 420 8.54 1.15 8.15
CA LEU A 420 9.27 0.72 6.96
C LEU A 420 10.48 -0.16 7.30
N SER A 421 11.22 0.14 8.37
CA SER A 421 12.39 -0.66 8.78
C SER A 421 12.04 -2.03 9.37
N LYS A 422 10.78 -2.23 9.80
CA LYS A 422 10.28 -3.51 10.35
C LYS A 422 9.46 -4.30 9.34
N ARG A 423 9.38 -3.83 8.09
CA ARG A 423 8.58 -4.46 7.06
C ARG A 423 9.31 -5.70 6.54
N ALA A 424 8.95 -6.87 7.06
CA ALA A 424 9.51 -8.13 6.56
C ALA A 424 9.11 -8.41 5.10
N PRO A 425 9.95 -9.12 4.32
CA PRO A 425 9.57 -9.60 2.99
C PRO A 425 8.25 -10.37 2.97
N PHE A 426 7.60 -10.43 1.82
CA PHE A 426 6.37 -11.20 1.63
C PHE A 426 6.35 -11.89 0.27
N GLY A 427 5.62 -12.99 0.15
CA GLY A 427 5.65 -13.77 -1.08
C GLY A 427 4.91 -15.09 -0.94
N ALA A 428 5.06 -15.94 -1.95
CA ALA A 428 4.42 -17.24 -1.99
C ALA A 428 5.41 -18.33 -2.40
N CYS A 429 5.23 -19.50 -1.79
CA CYS A 429 5.85 -20.75 -2.26
C CYS A 429 4.87 -21.50 -3.16
N GLU A 430 5.19 -21.59 -4.45
CA GLU A 430 4.36 -22.24 -5.46
C GLU A 430 4.68 -23.73 -5.61
N GLN A 431 5.93 -24.11 -5.33
CA GLN A 431 6.37 -25.50 -5.24
C GLN A 431 7.25 -25.73 -4.00
N PRO A 432 7.05 -26.83 -3.26
CA PRO A 432 5.92 -27.75 -3.37
C PRO A 432 4.57 -27.07 -3.13
N LYS A 433 3.48 -27.62 -3.68
CA LYS A 433 2.13 -27.10 -3.42
C LYS A 433 1.72 -27.34 -1.96
N SER A 434 0.94 -26.43 -1.40
CA SER A 434 0.30 -26.61 -0.09
C SER A 434 -0.81 -27.68 -0.12
N GLY A 435 -1.16 -28.21 1.04
CA GLY A 435 -2.31 -29.10 1.25
C GLY A 435 -1.96 -30.52 1.73
N SER A 436 -1.21 -31.31 0.94
CA SER A 436 -0.85 -32.69 1.29
C SER A 436 0.63 -32.86 1.55
N VAL A 437 1.00 -33.93 2.27
CA VAL A 437 2.41 -34.36 2.39
C VAL A 437 3.01 -34.51 1.00
N HIS A 438 4.14 -33.84 0.78
CA HIS A 438 4.89 -33.93 -0.45
C HIS A 438 5.81 -35.16 -0.41
N SER A 439 5.41 -36.21 -1.11
CA SER A 439 6.19 -37.44 -1.16
C SER A 439 7.26 -37.40 -2.25
N PHE A 440 8.50 -37.75 -1.91
CA PHE A 440 9.64 -37.77 -2.85
C PHE A 440 10.31 -39.15 -2.89
N ALA A 441 10.88 -39.53 -4.03
CA ALA A 441 11.65 -40.78 -4.11
C ALA A 441 13.01 -40.64 -3.41
N LYS A 442 13.50 -41.71 -2.76
CA LYS A 442 14.79 -41.71 -2.06
C LYS A 442 15.91 -41.10 -2.88
N GLY A 443 16.60 -40.10 -2.30
CA GLY A 443 17.71 -39.39 -2.94
C GLY A 443 17.33 -38.44 -4.09
N SER A 444 16.04 -38.31 -4.42
CA SER A 444 15.57 -37.33 -5.40
C SER A 444 15.40 -35.96 -4.75
N PRO A 445 15.92 -34.88 -5.35
CA PRO A 445 15.81 -33.55 -4.77
C PRO A 445 14.37 -33.03 -4.85
N ILE A 446 14.02 -32.13 -3.92
CA ILE A 446 12.75 -31.40 -3.92
C ILE A 446 13.00 -30.03 -4.56
N VAL A 447 12.19 -29.65 -5.54
CA VAL A 447 12.26 -28.30 -6.12
C VAL A 447 11.40 -27.36 -5.27
N VAL A 448 12.04 -26.34 -4.72
CA VAL A 448 11.39 -25.20 -4.08
C VAL A 448 11.32 -24.07 -5.10
N GLN A 449 10.14 -23.52 -5.33
CA GLN A 449 9.90 -22.44 -6.30
C GLN A 449 8.85 -21.47 -5.78
N GLY A 450 9.01 -20.18 -6.07
CA GLY A 450 8.04 -19.17 -5.72
C GLY A 450 8.52 -17.77 -6.09
N TRP A 451 8.03 -16.78 -5.36
CA TRP A 451 8.44 -15.39 -5.49
C TRP A 451 8.41 -14.68 -4.14
N VAL A 452 9.18 -13.61 -4.03
CA VAL A 452 9.28 -12.77 -2.84
C VAL A 452 9.45 -11.30 -3.24
N LEU A 453 8.75 -10.43 -2.53
CA LEU A 453 8.82 -8.98 -2.65
C LEU A 453 9.26 -8.37 -1.33
N ASP A 454 9.97 -7.27 -1.46
CA ASP A 454 10.50 -6.50 -0.35
C ASP A 454 10.72 -5.05 -0.77
N ASN A 455 10.73 -4.14 0.21
CA ASN A 455 10.85 -2.70 -0.01
C ASN A 455 12.27 -2.26 -0.44
N ALA A 456 13.24 -3.17 -0.35
CA ALA A 456 14.61 -3.01 -0.77
C ALA A 456 15.11 -4.25 -1.53
N PRO A 457 16.14 -4.13 -2.38
CA PRO A 457 16.75 -5.29 -3.02
C PRO A 457 17.59 -6.11 -2.03
N GLY A 458 17.89 -7.36 -2.39
CA GLY A 458 18.81 -8.21 -1.62
C GLY A 458 18.14 -9.26 -0.72
N THR A 459 16.84 -9.53 -0.92
CA THR A 459 16.14 -10.59 -0.19
C THR A 459 16.77 -11.96 -0.44
N THR A 460 17.04 -12.69 0.64
CA THR A 460 17.56 -14.06 0.65
C THR A 460 16.46 -15.05 1.01
N ILE A 461 16.41 -16.17 0.30
CA ILE A 461 15.58 -17.32 0.65
C ILE A 461 16.41 -18.32 1.44
N ARG A 462 15.91 -18.67 2.63
CA ARG A 462 16.44 -19.71 3.51
C ARG A 462 15.46 -20.86 3.55
N VAL A 463 15.97 -22.09 3.40
CA VAL A 463 15.17 -23.30 3.53
C VAL A 463 15.68 -24.09 4.72
N THR A 464 14.80 -24.38 5.67
CA THR A 464 15.10 -25.26 6.81
C THR A 464 14.31 -26.56 6.70
N ILE A 465 14.87 -27.65 7.21
CA ILE A 465 14.17 -28.91 7.44
C ILE A 465 14.36 -29.27 8.91
N ASP A 466 13.26 -29.43 9.64
CA ASP A 466 13.25 -29.65 11.10
C ASP A 466 14.14 -28.64 11.84
N ASP A 467 13.97 -27.36 11.47
CA ASP A 467 14.71 -26.20 11.98
C ASP A 467 16.22 -26.17 11.68
N VAL A 468 16.73 -27.11 10.90
CA VAL A 468 18.10 -27.10 10.38
C VAL A 468 18.16 -26.43 9.02
N LEU A 469 19.00 -25.41 8.86
CA LEU A 469 19.23 -24.73 7.59
C LEU A 469 19.88 -25.69 6.58
N VAL A 470 19.20 -25.96 5.46
CA VAL A 470 19.68 -26.85 4.39
C VAL A 470 20.04 -26.12 3.10
N ALA A 471 19.51 -24.92 2.87
CA ALA A 471 19.86 -24.08 1.72
C ALA A 471 19.67 -22.59 2.03
N SER A 472 20.47 -21.76 1.34
CA SER A 472 20.36 -20.30 1.36
C SER A 472 20.75 -19.76 -0.02
N PHE A 473 19.87 -18.99 -0.66
CA PHE A 473 20.07 -18.48 -2.03
C PHE A 473 19.26 -17.20 -2.27
N ALA A 474 19.64 -16.39 -3.26
CA ALA A 474 18.94 -15.15 -3.62
C ALA A 474 17.69 -15.42 -4.49
N ALA A 475 16.73 -14.50 -4.45
CA ALA A 475 15.65 -14.42 -5.43
C ALA A 475 16.09 -13.55 -6.61
N GLU A 476 16.25 -14.15 -7.79
CA GLU A 476 16.79 -13.47 -8.99
C GLU A 476 16.08 -13.90 -10.29
N GLN A 477 15.01 -14.69 -10.22
CA GLN A 477 14.28 -15.13 -11.41
C GLN A 477 13.22 -14.11 -11.82
N GLU A 478 13.04 -13.91 -13.12
CA GLU A 478 12.03 -12.99 -13.65
C GLU A 478 10.59 -13.51 -13.41
N ARG A 479 9.76 -12.65 -12.82
CA ARG A 479 8.33 -12.85 -12.56
C ARG A 479 7.53 -11.58 -12.90
N PRO A 480 7.39 -11.27 -14.20
CA PRO A 480 6.63 -10.10 -14.64
C PRO A 480 5.14 -10.19 -14.26
N ASP A 481 4.58 -11.38 -14.09
CA ASP A 481 3.22 -11.61 -13.61
C ASP A 481 3.02 -11.11 -12.17
N VAL A 482 4.00 -11.35 -11.30
CA VAL A 482 4.01 -10.85 -9.91
C VAL A 482 4.12 -9.33 -9.92
N CYS A 483 5.03 -8.77 -10.72
CA CYS A 483 5.27 -7.33 -10.78
C CYS A 483 4.16 -6.53 -11.48
N ARG A 484 3.29 -7.18 -12.25
CA ARG A 484 2.02 -6.57 -12.69
C ARG A 484 1.00 -6.50 -11.57
N THR A 485 0.99 -7.50 -10.67
CA THR A 485 0.09 -7.51 -9.51
C THR A 485 0.59 -6.58 -8.40
N TYR A 486 1.89 -6.52 -8.18
CA TYR A 486 2.54 -5.69 -7.16
C TYR A 486 3.60 -4.81 -7.84
N PRO A 487 3.19 -3.69 -8.47
CA PRO A 487 4.12 -2.84 -9.20
C PRO A 487 5.08 -2.09 -8.28
N ALA A 488 6.21 -1.69 -8.86
CA ALA A 488 7.19 -0.75 -8.31
C ALA A 488 7.97 -1.19 -7.05
N TYR A 489 7.94 -2.47 -6.68
CA TYR A 489 8.88 -3.03 -5.70
C TYR A 489 10.31 -3.11 -6.28
N ALA A 490 11.32 -2.88 -5.43
CA ALA A 490 12.70 -2.63 -5.85
C ALA A 490 13.32 -3.71 -6.75
N SER A 491 12.99 -4.99 -6.51
CA SER A 491 13.58 -6.12 -7.25
C SER A 491 12.80 -6.51 -8.50
N CYS A 492 11.70 -5.83 -8.86
CA CYS A 492 10.93 -6.18 -10.04
C CYS A 492 11.73 -6.02 -11.35
N PRO A 493 11.71 -7.00 -12.29
CA PRO A 493 10.93 -8.25 -12.27
C PRO A 493 11.65 -9.46 -11.63
N ASN A 494 12.88 -9.33 -11.14
CA ASN A 494 13.71 -10.41 -10.58
C ASN A 494 13.31 -10.80 -9.15
N VAL A 495 12.06 -11.20 -8.97
CA VAL A 495 11.44 -11.47 -7.66
C VAL A 495 11.15 -12.96 -7.44
N GLY A 496 11.40 -13.79 -8.45
CA GLY A 496 11.22 -15.23 -8.40
C GLY A 496 12.41 -15.96 -7.80
N PHE A 497 12.15 -17.13 -7.23
CA PHE A 497 13.19 -18.03 -6.76
C PHE A 497 12.91 -19.47 -7.17
N GLN A 498 13.97 -20.23 -7.40
CA GLN A 498 13.90 -21.68 -7.60
C GLN A 498 15.19 -22.34 -7.15
N HIS A 499 15.09 -23.43 -6.39
CA HIS A 499 16.24 -24.20 -5.93
C HIS A 499 15.91 -25.68 -5.74
N SER A 500 16.91 -26.55 -5.89
CA SER A 500 16.79 -27.98 -5.63
C SER A 500 17.37 -28.34 -4.27
N ILE A 501 16.52 -28.82 -3.37
CA ILE A 501 16.88 -29.22 -2.01
C ILE A 501 17.25 -30.70 -2.01
N SER A 502 18.45 -31.02 -1.54
CA SER A 502 18.89 -32.40 -1.38
C SER A 502 18.11 -33.08 -0.24
N THR A 503 17.66 -34.31 -0.49
CA THR A 503 16.94 -35.15 0.48
C THR A 503 17.78 -36.34 0.95
N THR A 504 19.05 -36.42 0.52
CA THR A 504 19.90 -37.61 0.72
C THR A 504 20.18 -37.95 2.20
N SER A 505 20.04 -36.99 3.10
CA SER A 505 20.26 -37.14 4.54
C SER A 505 18.97 -37.37 5.34
N LEU A 506 17.80 -37.36 4.68
CA LEU A 506 16.51 -37.55 5.34
C LEU A 506 16.22 -39.04 5.52
N ASP A 507 15.52 -39.37 6.60
CA ASP A 507 15.03 -40.72 6.83
C ASP A 507 13.61 -40.90 6.28
N ALA A 508 12.97 -42.03 6.61
CA ALA A 508 11.64 -42.37 6.08
C ALA A 508 10.48 -41.65 6.83
N CYS A 509 10.77 -40.91 7.90
CA CYS A 509 9.78 -40.12 8.59
C CYS A 509 9.35 -38.90 7.77
N ALA A 510 8.24 -38.30 8.20
CA ALA A 510 7.85 -37.01 7.68
C ALA A 510 8.72 -35.91 8.33
N HIS A 511 9.10 -34.92 7.54
CA HIS A 511 9.89 -33.77 7.97
C HIS A 511 9.17 -32.45 7.67
N LEU A 512 9.42 -31.42 8.48
CA LEU A 512 8.86 -30.08 8.28
C LEU A 512 9.87 -29.20 7.56
N MET A 513 9.58 -28.85 6.31
CA MET A 513 10.35 -27.90 5.53
C MET A 513 9.73 -26.50 5.64
N ARG A 514 10.52 -25.49 6.00
CA ARG A 514 10.12 -24.07 5.99
C ARG A 514 10.87 -23.30 4.92
N ILE A 515 10.13 -22.50 4.16
CA ILE A 515 10.69 -21.54 3.21
C ILE A 515 10.58 -20.17 3.84
N ILE A 516 11.70 -19.53 4.10
CA ILE A 516 11.80 -18.27 4.83
C ILE A 516 12.44 -17.24 3.89
N ALA A 517 11.86 -16.05 3.81
CA ALA A 517 12.49 -14.89 3.20
C ALA A 517 13.09 -14.01 4.29
N GLU A 518 14.29 -13.48 4.05
CA GLU A 518 15.02 -12.60 4.95
C GLU A 518 15.60 -11.43 4.15
N ASP A 519 15.40 -10.21 4.61
CA ASP A 519 15.98 -9.01 4.01
C ASP A 519 17.39 -8.70 4.53
N ILE A 520 17.99 -7.62 4.04
CA ILE A 520 19.33 -7.18 4.43
C ILE A 520 19.38 -6.54 5.82
N ASP A 521 18.22 -6.13 6.37
CA ASP A 521 18.08 -5.52 7.68
C ASP A 521 17.76 -6.56 8.78
N GLY A 522 17.61 -7.83 8.38
CA GLY A 522 17.35 -8.98 9.26
C GLY A 522 15.88 -9.24 9.55
N ASN A 523 14.94 -8.55 8.87
CA ASN A 523 13.54 -8.91 8.95
C ASN A 523 13.30 -10.21 8.16
N ALA A 524 12.58 -11.14 8.78
CA ALA A 524 12.33 -12.44 8.19
C ALA A 524 10.85 -12.82 8.25
N ARG A 525 10.40 -13.60 7.27
CA ARG A 525 9.06 -14.18 7.23
C ARG A 525 9.06 -15.58 6.66
N VAL A 526 8.35 -16.50 7.32
CA VAL A 526 8.01 -17.80 6.76
C VAL A 526 7.01 -17.59 5.62
N LEU A 527 7.41 -17.87 4.39
CA LEU A 527 6.54 -17.81 3.21
C LEU A 527 5.62 -19.03 3.13
N ALA A 528 6.11 -20.19 3.61
CA ALA A 528 5.38 -21.45 3.57
C ALA A 528 6.00 -22.50 4.49
N GLU A 529 5.15 -23.42 4.95
CA GLU A 529 5.53 -24.67 5.59
C GLU A 529 5.08 -25.87 4.74
N ARG A 530 5.90 -26.91 4.64
CA ARG A 530 5.62 -28.12 3.87
C ARG A 530 6.00 -29.36 4.67
N ILE A 531 5.10 -30.32 4.75
CA ILE A 531 5.43 -31.66 5.23
C ILE A 531 5.96 -32.46 4.04
N ILE A 532 7.18 -32.99 4.16
CA ILE A 532 7.83 -33.80 3.12
C ILE A 532 8.07 -35.22 3.65
N ARG A 533 8.04 -36.24 2.79
CA ARG A 533 8.29 -37.63 3.19
C ARG A 533 8.90 -38.49 2.08
N GLU A 534 9.85 -39.35 2.40
CA GLU A 534 10.35 -40.36 1.46
C GLU A 534 9.23 -41.37 1.10
N GLN A 535 9.07 -41.67 -0.19
CA GLN A 535 8.22 -42.76 -0.66
C GLN A 535 8.87 -44.10 -0.29
N GLY A 536 8.13 -44.91 0.47
CA GLY A 536 8.54 -46.27 0.86
C GLY A 536 8.58 -47.27 -0.29
#